data_AF-A0A933WMG0-F1
#
_entry.id   AF-A0A933WMG0-F1
#
_cell.length_a   1.000
_cell.length_b   1.000
_cell.length_c   1.000
_cell.angle_alpha   90.00
_cell.angle_beta   90.00
_cell.angle_gamma   90.00
#
_symmetry.space_group_name_H-M   'P 1'
#
loop_
_entity.id
_entity.type
_entity.pdbx_description
1 polymer ?
#
loop_
_entity_poly.entity_id
_entity_poly.type
_entity_poly.pdbx_seq_one_letter_code
_entity_poly.pdbx_strand_id
1 'polypeptide(L)'
;MAPLLFAVVLSLVAVCVIDRVERMTDGSVPPDHDLHRVVFLSGFFVLGIFSWSLVAGQGRQLKGLLLLPVIVGALLAALYMLKAHSLRTAARIRKLRFEREAAECSTVVQRDPTNWAAHLRLAELYEEAGDLERAREHARRVCELEPSEKHRRRLEALEKLPRQVR
;
A
#
# COMPACT_ATOMS: atom_id res chain seq x y z
N MET A 1 9.71 41.67 4.48
CA MET A 1 8.62 40.96 5.19
C MET A 1 8.02 39.82 4.35
N ALA A 2 7.58 40.07 3.10
CA ALA A 2 6.98 39.04 2.25
C ALA A 2 7.80 37.74 1.97
N PRO A 3 9.14 37.77 1.76
CA PRO A 3 9.88 36.55 1.39
C PRO A 3 10.07 35.57 2.55
N LEU A 4 10.14 36.06 3.79
CA LEU A 4 10.25 35.24 5.00
C LEU A 4 8.96 34.46 5.25
N LEU A 5 7.81 35.11 5.05
CA LEU A 5 6.50 34.48 5.20
C LEU A 5 6.29 33.39 4.14
N PHE A 6 6.77 33.63 2.90
CA PHE A 6 6.75 32.62 1.83
C PHE A 6 7.63 31.40 2.14
N ALA A 7 8.84 31.62 2.67
CA ALA A 7 9.73 30.53 3.06
C ALA A 7 9.16 29.68 4.22
N VAL A 8 8.48 30.33 5.18
CA VAL A 8 7.81 29.66 6.30
C VAL A 8 6.62 28.83 5.79
N VAL A 9 5.82 29.35 4.86
CA VAL A 9 4.71 28.60 4.26
C VAL A 9 5.23 27.42 3.43
N LEU A 10 6.31 27.60 2.66
CA LEU A 10 6.95 26.52 1.88
C LEU A 10 7.46 25.38 2.77
N SER A 11 8.09 25.72 3.89
CA SER A 11 8.59 24.72 4.83
C SER A 11 7.46 24.00 5.55
N LEU A 12 6.38 24.68 5.95
CA LEU A 12 5.20 24.04 6.54
C LEU A 12 4.49 23.08 5.56
N VAL A 13 4.41 23.45 4.28
CA VAL A 13 3.84 22.60 3.23
C VAL A 13 4.72 21.40 2.95
N ALA A 14 6.04 21.58 2.88
CA ALA A 14 6.98 20.46 2.73
C ALA A 14 6.87 19.48 3.89
N VAL A 15 6.77 19.98 5.13
CA VAL A 15 6.56 19.15 6.33
C VAL A 15 5.23 18.40 6.26
N CYS A 16 4.14 19.05 5.85
CA CYS A 16 2.84 18.38 5.67
C CYS A 16 2.87 17.30 4.58
N VAL A 17 3.59 17.54 3.49
CA VAL A 17 3.74 16.55 2.41
C VAL A 17 4.55 15.35 2.90
N ILE A 18 5.63 15.58 3.64
CA ILE A 18 6.48 14.51 4.19
C ILE A 18 5.70 13.65 5.21
N ASP A 19 5.08 14.29 6.21
CA ASP A 19 4.27 13.60 7.24
C ASP A 19 3.11 12.80 6.62
N ARG A 20 2.48 13.33 5.56
CA ARG A 20 1.38 12.62 4.88
C ARG A 20 1.86 11.47 3.99
N VAL A 21 3.04 11.60 3.38
CA VAL A 21 3.69 10.51 2.62
C VAL A 21 4.08 9.36 3.54
N GLU A 22 4.56 9.65 4.74
CA GLU A 22 4.88 8.64 5.75
C GLU A 22 3.64 7.83 6.15
N ARG A 23 2.51 8.51 6.42
CA ARG A 23 1.24 7.84 6.74
C ARG A 23 0.66 6.99 5.61
N MET A 24 0.90 7.36 4.35
CA MET A 24 0.53 6.54 3.18
C MET A 24 1.44 5.33 3.01
N THR A 25 2.70 5.42 3.47
CA THR A 25 3.65 4.30 3.43
C THR A 25 3.34 3.27 4.52
N ASP A 26 2.84 3.73 5.66
CA ASP A 26 2.39 2.88 6.79
C ASP A 26 1.07 2.12 6.52
N GLY A 27 0.47 2.24 5.33
CA GLY A 27 -0.73 1.50 4.95
C GLY A 27 -1.98 1.87 5.77
N SER A 28 -1.93 2.95 6.54
CA SER A 28 -2.98 3.38 7.46
C SER A 28 -4.17 4.10 6.79
N VAL A 29 -4.07 4.48 5.51
CA VAL A 29 -5.09 5.28 4.81
C VAL A 29 -5.42 4.68 3.43
N PRO A 30 -6.71 4.43 3.11
CA PRO A 30 -7.13 3.87 1.82
C PRO A 30 -6.83 4.81 0.64
N PRO A 31 -6.36 4.28 -0.50
CA PRO A 31 -5.65 5.05 -1.54
C PRO A 31 -6.53 5.86 -2.51
N ASP A 32 -7.83 5.96 -2.30
CA ASP A 32 -8.76 6.19 -3.40
C ASP A 32 -9.04 7.69 -3.67
N HIS A 33 -9.11 8.52 -2.62
CA HIS A 33 -9.54 9.93 -2.73
C HIS A 33 -8.47 10.99 -2.44
N ASP A 34 -7.38 10.64 -1.74
CA ASP A 34 -6.41 11.63 -1.24
C ASP A 34 -5.21 11.86 -2.17
N LEU A 35 -4.90 10.92 -3.07
CA LEU A 35 -3.77 11.04 -3.99
C LEU A 35 -3.93 12.24 -4.95
N HIS A 36 -5.16 12.45 -5.45
CA HIS A 36 -5.46 13.60 -6.29
C HIS A 36 -5.24 14.92 -5.53
N ARG A 37 -5.64 15.01 -4.26
CA ARG A 37 -5.51 16.24 -3.46
C ARG A 37 -4.04 16.62 -3.23
N VAL A 38 -3.16 15.66 -3.00
CA VAL A 38 -1.72 15.90 -2.81
C VAL A 38 -1.04 16.35 -4.11
N VAL A 39 -1.43 15.78 -5.25
CA VAL A 39 -0.93 16.19 -6.57
C VAL A 39 -1.45 17.59 -6.94
N PHE A 40 -2.70 17.89 -6.63
CA PHE A 40 -3.28 19.23 -6.84
C PHE A 40 -2.62 20.30 -5.97
N LEU A 41 -2.36 20.00 -4.69
CA LEU A 41 -1.70 20.95 -3.78
C LEU A 41 -0.27 21.25 -4.24
N SER A 42 0.51 20.22 -4.60
CA SER A 42 1.89 20.42 -5.06
C SER A 42 1.95 21.17 -6.41
N GLY A 43 1.01 20.91 -7.33
CA GLY A 43 0.88 21.64 -8.59
C GLY A 43 0.54 23.13 -8.42
N PHE A 44 -0.39 23.47 -7.51
CA PHE A 44 -0.76 24.86 -7.21
C PHE A 44 0.43 25.68 -6.68
N PHE A 45 1.28 25.06 -5.86
CA PHE A 45 2.46 25.72 -5.30
C PHE A 45 3.57 25.97 -6.33
N VAL A 46 3.81 25.02 -7.25
CA VAL A 46 4.77 25.22 -8.35
C VAL A 46 4.33 26.39 -9.23
N LEU A 47 3.03 26.51 -9.52
CA LEU A 47 2.46 27.64 -10.25
C LEU A 47 2.58 28.97 -9.50
N GLY A 48 2.42 28.95 -8.17
CA GLY A 48 2.62 30.13 -7.31
C GLY A 48 4.06 30.65 -7.33
N ILE A 49 5.05 29.76 -7.25
CA ILE A 49 6.49 30.11 -7.33
C ILE A 49 6.83 30.66 -8.72
N PHE A 50 6.24 30.09 -9.78
CA PHE A 50 6.41 30.53 -11.16
C PHE A 50 5.82 31.92 -11.38
N SER A 51 4.62 32.18 -10.84
CA SER A 51 3.97 33.49 -10.86
C SER A 51 4.80 34.54 -10.11
N TRP A 52 5.34 34.20 -8.94
CA TRP A 52 6.20 35.10 -8.16
C TRP A 52 7.52 35.43 -8.89
N SER A 53 8.13 34.45 -9.58
CA SER A 53 9.37 34.66 -10.36
C SER A 53 9.15 35.53 -11.60
N LEU A 54 7.97 35.46 -12.22
CA LEU A 54 7.56 36.36 -13.31
C LEU A 54 7.37 37.81 -12.83
N VAL A 55 6.80 37.99 -11.64
CA VAL A 55 6.55 39.31 -11.04
C VAL A 55 7.84 39.93 -10.46
N ALA A 56 8.77 39.12 -9.96
CA ALA A 56 10.00 39.59 -9.31
C ALA A 56 11.11 40.10 -10.26
N GLY A 57 10.91 40.07 -11.59
CA GLY A 57 11.67 40.92 -12.52
C GLY A 57 13.20 40.84 -12.47
N GLN A 58 13.81 39.66 -12.27
CA GLN A 58 15.27 39.51 -12.43
C GLN A 58 15.64 39.08 -13.86
N GLY A 59 16.64 39.78 -14.41
CA GLY A 59 16.96 39.88 -15.83
C GLY A 59 17.15 38.57 -16.61
N ARG A 60 16.90 38.70 -17.93
CA ARG A 60 16.95 37.81 -19.12
C ARG A 60 17.80 36.52 -19.14
N GLN A 61 18.61 36.18 -18.14
CA GLN A 61 19.57 35.05 -18.18
C GLN A 61 19.09 33.76 -17.46
N LEU A 62 17.98 33.78 -16.72
CA LEU A 62 17.60 32.66 -15.81
C LEU A 62 16.54 31.67 -16.36
N LYS A 63 16.24 31.68 -17.67
CA LYS A 63 15.24 30.76 -18.26
C LYS A 63 15.56 29.27 -18.04
N GLY A 64 16.85 28.91 -18.00
CA GLY A 64 17.28 27.54 -17.68
C GLY A 64 16.99 27.12 -16.24
N LEU A 65 17.04 28.06 -15.28
CA LEU A 65 16.78 27.78 -13.86
C LEU A 65 15.28 27.56 -13.58
N LEU A 66 14.40 28.15 -14.40
CA LEU A 66 12.94 27.97 -14.33
C LEU A 66 12.46 26.59 -14.82
N LEU A 67 13.22 25.93 -15.70
CA LEU A 67 12.88 24.59 -16.20
C LEU A 67 13.27 23.48 -15.21
N LEU A 68 14.29 23.72 -14.39
CA LEU A 68 14.82 22.77 -13.42
C LEU A 68 13.77 22.24 -12.42
N PRO A 69 12.93 23.07 -11.76
CA PRO A 69 11.88 22.58 -10.87
C PRO A 69 10.77 21.81 -11.61
N VAL A 70 10.47 22.17 -12.86
CA VAL A 70 9.48 21.45 -13.69
C VAL A 70 10.00 20.06 -14.04
N ILE A 71 11.27 19.96 -14.42
CA ILE A 71 11.93 18.68 -14.71
C ILE A 71 12.01 17.82 -13.45
N VAL A 72 12.42 18.40 -12.31
CA VAL A 72 12.48 17.67 -11.03
C VAL A 72 11.09 17.21 -10.59
N GLY A 73 10.06 18.05 -10.73
CA GLY A 73 8.67 17.69 -10.43
C GLY A 73 8.15 16.56 -11.33
N ALA A 74 8.42 16.63 -12.64
CA ALA A 74 8.06 15.57 -13.59
C ALA A 74 8.80 14.25 -13.30
N LEU A 75 10.08 14.32 -12.94
CA LEU A 75 10.88 13.15 -12.58
C LEU A 75 10.37 12.49 -11.29
N LEU A 76 10.07 13.29 -10.27
CA LEU A 76 9.46 12.81 -9.03
C LEU A 76 8.10 12.16 -9.31
N ALA A 77 7.23 12.82 -10.09
CA ALA A 77 5.93 12.25 -10.46
C ALA A 77 6.06 10.93 -11.22
N ALA A 78 7.03 10.81 -12.13
CA ALA A 78 7.32 9.56 -12.84
C ALA A 78 7.79 8.46 -11.88
N LEU A 79 8.69 8.77 -10.94
CA LEU A 79 9.14 7.82 -9.91
C LEU A 79 7.98 7.38 -9.00
N TYR A 80 7.09 8.30 -8.61
CA TYR A 80 5.87 7.99 -7.85
C TYR A 80 4.92 7.09 -8.63
N MET A 81 4.69 7.36 -9.92
CA MET A 81 3.84 6.53 -10.78
C MET A 81 4.40 5.11 -10.93
N LEU A 82 5.72 4.96 -11.10
CA LEU A 82 6.37 3.65 -11.18
C LEU A 82 6.23 2.87 -9.86
N LYS A 83 6.45 3.53 -8.71
CA LYS A 83 6.29 2.91 -7.39
C LYS A 83 4.83 2.55 -7.08
N ALA A 84 3.89 3.40 -7.45
CA ALA A 84 2.46 3.12 -7.29
C ALA A 84 2.02 1.96 -8.19
N HIS A 85 2.53 1.89 -9.42
CA HIS A 85 2.23 0.80 -10.33
C HIS A 85 2.77 -0.55 -9.84
N SER A 86 3.99 -0.59 -9.29
CA SER A 86 4.58 -1.85 -8.78
C SER A 86 3.82 -2.42 -7.58
N LEU A 87 3.31 -1.57 -6.69
CA LEU A 87 2.47 -2.01 -5.57
C LEU A 87 1.12 -2.56 -6.05
N ARG A 88 0.49 -1.90 -7.03
CA ARG A 88 -0.79 -2.35 -7.61
C ARG A 88 -0.64 -3.67 -8.35
N THR A 89 0.43 -3.83 -9.14
CA THR A 89 0.69 -5.09 -9.87
C THR A 89 1.00 -6.22 -8.90
N ALA A 90 1.80 -5.98 -7.86
CA ALA A 90 2.10 -6.98 -6.82
C ALA A 90 0.82 -7.43 -6.09
N ALA A 91 -0.06 -6.51 -5.70
CA ALA A 91 -1.33 -6.84 -5.06
C ALA A 91 -2.24 -7.67 -5.99
N ARG A 92 -2.31 -7.32 -7.28
CA ARG A 92 -3.09 -8.07 -8.27
C ARG A 92 -2.56 -9.48 -8.48
N ILE A 93 -1.23 -9.63 -8.56
CA ILE A 93 -0.58 -10.95 -8.69
C ILE A 93 -0.83 -11.79 -7.44
N ARG A 94 -0.75 -11.20 -6.24
CA ARG A 94 -1.04 -11.90 -4.98
C ARG A 94 -2.48 -12.40 -4.93
N LYS A 95 -3.44 -11.55 -5.32
CA LYS A 95 -4.87 -11.93 -5.37
C LYS A 95 -5.11 -13.07 -6.37
N LEU A 96 -4.58 -12.96 -7.58
CA LEU A 96 -4.74 -14.00 -8.61
C LEU A 96 -4.10 -15.32 -8.19
N ARG A 97 -2.93 -15.27 -7.54
CA ARG A 97 -2.26 -16.45 -6.98
C ARG A 97 -3.11 -17.10 -5.89
N PHE A 98 -3.62 -16.30 -4.94
CA PHE A 98 -4.49 -16.79 -3.88
C PHE A 98 -5.73 -17.50 -4.44
N GLU A 99 -6.44 -16.88 -5.39
CA GLU A 99 -7.64 -17.47 -6.00
C GLU A 99 -7.34 -18.80 -6.71
N ARG A 100 -6.21 -18.87 -7.43
CA ARG A 100 -5.79 -20.09 -8.12
C ARG A 100 -5.40 -21.20 -7.14
N GLU A 101 -4.55 -20.90 -6.16
CA GLU A 101 -4.09 -21.89 -5.19
C GLU A 101 -5.23 -22.38 -4.29
N ALA A 102 -6.14 -21.48 -3.88
CA ALA A 102 -7.33 -21.84 -3.11
C ALA A 102 -8.27 -22.74 -3.92
N ALA A 103 -8.46 -22.44 -5.20
CA ALA A 103 -9.26 -23.29 -6.09
C ALA A 103 -8.63 -24.69 -6.22
N GLU A 104 -7.33 -24.78 -6.53
CA GLU A 104 -6.61 -26.05 -6.64
C GLU A 104 -6.73 -26.86 -5.36
N CYS A 105 -6.45 -26.27 -4.19
CA CYS A 105 -6.57 -26.97 -2.90
C CYS A 105 -8.02 -27.38 -2.59
N SER A 106 -9.01 -26.55 -2.95
CA SER A 106 -10.43 -26.89 -2.75
C SER A 106 -10.85 -28.10 -3.58
N THR A 107 -10.34 -28.26 -4.81
CA THR A 107 -10.61 -29.45 -5.63
C THR A 107 -9.96 -30.70 -5.04
N VAL A 108 -8.79 -30.56 -4.41
CA VAL A 108 -8.12 -31.67 -3.71
C VAL A 108 -8.95 -32.09 -2.51
N VAL A 109 -9.40 -31.16 -1.68
CA VAL A 109 -10.27 -31.45 -0.53
C VAL A 109 -11.60 -32.07 -0.94
N GLN A 110 -12.16 -31.66 -2.08
CA GLN A 110 -13.39 -32.29 -2.61
C GLN A 110 -13.18 -33.74 -3.06
N ARG A 111 -12.00 -34.06 -3.61
CA ARG A 111 -11.66 -35.42 -4.06
C ARG A 111 -11.21 -36.31 -2.92
N ASP A 112 -10.45 -35.75 -1.99
CA ASP A 112 -9.94 -36.40 -0.80
C ASP A 112 -10.13 -35.50 0.42
N PRO A 113 -11.28 -35.63 1.12
CA PRO A 113 -11.57 -34.87 2.34
C PRO A 113 -10.66 -35.21 3.52
N THR A 114 -9.86 -36.28 3.43
CA THR A 114 -8.95 -36.72 4.49
C THR A 114 -7.52 -36.20 4.31
N ASN A 115 -7.27 -35.47 3.22
CA ASN A 115 -5.97 -34.89 2.93
C ASN A 115 -5.69 -33.67 3.82
N TRP A 116 -5.04 -33.92 4.96
CA TRP A 116 -4.65 -32.88 5.90
C TRP A 116 -3.71 -31.83 5.28
N ALA A 117 -2.89 -32.18 4.29
CA ALA A 117 -1.97 -31.25 3.65
C ALA A 117 -2.71 -30.19 2.82
N ALA A 118 -3.78 -30.58 2.13
CA ALA A 118 -4.64 -29.65 1.40
C ALA A 118 -5.41 -28.72 2.35
N HIS A 119 -5.89 -29.24 3.48
CA HIS A 119 -6.49 -28.42 4.53
C HIS A 119 -5.50 -27.44 5.16
N LEU A 120 -4.25 -27.87 5.39
CA LEU A 120 -3.20 -27.00 5.91
C LEU A 120 -2.87 -25.88 4.94
N ARG A 121 -2.78 -26.19 3.64
CA ARG A 121 -2.53 -25.18 2.62
C ARG A 121 -3.66 -24.16 2.50
N LEU A 122 -4.92 -24.61 2.59
CA LEU A 122 -6.07 -23.70 2.64
C LEU A 122 -6.01 -22.81 3.89
N ALA A 123 -5.68 -23.35 5.06
CA ALA A 123 -5.54 -22.57 6.28
C ALA A 123 -4.49 -21.46 6.11
N GLU A 124 -3.30 -21.79 5.59
CA GLU A 124 -2.23 -20.83 5.28
C GLU A 124 -2.67 -19.74 4.30
N LEU A 125 -3.34 -20.13 3.21
CA LEU A 125 -3.83 -19.19 2.22
C LEU A 125 -4.84 -18.22 2.84
N TYR A 126 -5.78 -18.71 3.64
CA TYR A 126 -6.77 -17.87 4.30
C TYR A 126 -6.15 -16.95 5.36
N GLU A 127 -5.11 -17.41 6.09
CA GLU A 127 -4.31 -16.55 6.95
C GLU A 127 -3.65 -15.41 6.16
N GLU A 128 -3.03 -15.72 5.01
CA GLU A 128 -2.41 -14.71 4.13
C GLU A 128 -3.42 -13.72 3.54
N ALA A 129 -4.66 -14.16 3.32
CA ALA A 129 -5.76 -13.32 2.87
C ALA A 129 -6.41 -12.52 4.01
N GLY A 130 -6.06 -12.81 5.26
CA GLY A 130 -6.64 -12.21 6.46
C GLY A 130 -7.97 -12.82 6.90
N ASP A 131 -8.49 -13.84 6.22
CA ASP A 131 -9.73 -14.54 6.60
C ASP A 131 -9.44 -15.56 7.71
N LEU A 132 -9.27 -15.05 8.92
CA LEU A 132 -8.89 -15.87 10.08
C LEU A 132 -9.97 -16.89 10.47
N GLU A 133 -11.24 -16.66 10.14
CA GLU A 133 -12.32 -17.61 10.46
C GLU A 133 -12.21 -18.87 9.61
N ARG A 134 -12.05 -18.73 8.29
CA ARG A 134 -11.83 -19.88 7.40
C ARG A 134 -10.50 -20.56 7.66
N ALA A 135 -9.47 -19.79 8.00
CA ALA A 135 -8.17 -20.33 8.41
C ALA A 135 -8.30 -21.26 9.62
N ARG A 136 -9.03 -20.84 10.66
CA ARG A 136 -9.28 -21.64 11.86
C ARG A 136 -10.07 -22.90 11.56
N GLU A 137 -11.10 -22.81 10.72
CA GLU A 137 -11.91 -23.97 10.33
C GLU A 137 -11.03 -25.06 9.68
N HIS A 138 -10.21 -24.68 8.71
CA HIS A 138 -9.32 -25.63 8.06
C HIS A 138 -8.20 -26.10 8.99
N ALA A 139 -7.63 -25.25 9.85
CA ALA A 139 -6.64 -25.66 10.84
C ALA A 139 -7.19 -26.67 11.87
N ARG A 140 -8.47 -26.56 12.25
CA ARG A 140 -9.16 -27.56 13.09
C ARG A 140 -9.25 -28.91 12.37
N ARG A 141 -9.65 -28.92 11.10
CA ARG A 141 -9.67 -30.15 10.29
C ARG A 141 -8.29 -30.80 10.20
N VAL A 142 -7.22 -30.01 10.07
CA VAL A 142 -5.85 -30.54 10.10
C VAL A 142 -5.55 -31.21 11.45
N CYS A 143 -5.94 -30.60 12.57
CA CYS A 143 -5.72 -31.19 13.90
C CYS A 143 -6.57 -32.46 14.14
N GLU A 144 -7.75 -32.55 13.52
CA GLU A 144 -8.61 -33.75 13.55
C GLU A 144 -8.00 -34.90 12.72
N LEU A 145 -7.47 -34.59 11.53
CA LEU A 145 -6.92 -35.58 10.59
C LEU A 145 -5.50 -36.01 10.97
N GLU A 146 -4.64 -35.07 11.37
CA GLU A 146 -3.29 -35.33 11.85
C GLU A 146 -3.05 -34.59 13.18
N PRO A 147 -3.30 -35.26 14.31
CA PRO A 147 -3.05 -34.72 15.63
C PRO A 147 -1.55 -34.55 15.90
N SER A 148 -1.00 -33.41 15.50
CA SER A 148 0.38 -33.02 15.74
C SER A 148 0.45 -31.82 16.68
N GLU A 149 1.43 -31.82 17.58
CA GLU A 149 1.69 -30.68 18.47
C GLU A 149 1.95 -29.39 17.68
N LYS A 150 2.59 -29.50 16.51
CA LYS A 150 2.81 -28.36 15.60
C LYS A 150 1.49 -27.76 15.12
N HIS A 151 0.55 -28.60 14.69
CA HIS A 151 -0.75 -28.17 14.19
C HIS A 151 -1.62 -27.59 15.31
N ARG A 152 -1.57 -28.20 16.50
CA ARG A 152 -2.25 -27.70 17.69
C ARG A 152 -1.78 -26.30 18.08
N ARG A 153 -0.47 -26.10 18.18
CA ARG A 153 0.11 -24.77 18.48
C ARG A 153 -0.29 -23.72 17.45
N ARG A 154 -0.34 -24.09 16.17
CA ARG A 154 -0.80 -23.19 15.10
C ARG A 154 -2.26 -22.80 15.29
N LEU A 155 -3.14 -23.76 15.55
CA LEU A 155 -4.55 -23.49 15.80
C LEU A 155 -4.73 -22.58 17.03
N GLU A 156 -4.03 -22.83 18.13
CA GLU A 156 -4.06 -21.97 19.32
C GLU A 156 -3.57 -20.55 19.00
N ALA A 157 -2.52 -20.41 18.19
CA ALA A 157 -2.03 -19.11 17.75
C ALA A 157 -3.10 -18.37 16.94
N LEU A 158 -3.81 -19.07 16.06
CA LEU A 158 -4.92 -18.50 15.29
C LEU A 158 -6.10 -18.13 16.18
N GLU A 159 -6.45 -18.92 17.18
CA GLU A 159 -7.57 -18.65 18.09
C GLU A 159 -7.33 -17.45 19.00
N LYS A 160 -6.06 -17.19 19.37
CA LYS A 160 -5.67 -15.99 20.15
C LYS A 160 -5.83 -14.68 19.39
N LEU A 161 -5.83 -14.71 18.06
CA LEU A 161 -6.04 -13.50 17.26
C LEU A 161 -7.47 -12.97 17.45
N PRO A 162 -7.70 -11.65 17.43
CA PRO A 162 -9.06 -11.11 17.50
C PRO A 162 -9.88 -11.65 16.32
N ARG A 163 -11.13 -12.07 16.57
CA ARG A 163 -12.09 -12.32 15.49
C ARG A 163 -12.18 -11.05 14.66
N GLN A 164 -11.90 -11.10 13.37
CA GLN A 164 -12.09 -9.94 12.51
C GLN A 164 -13.59 -9.64 12.46
N VAL A 165 -13.99 -8.56 13.13
CA VAL A 165 -15.30 -7.94 12.94
C VAL A 165 -15.20 -7.18 11.62
N ARG A 166 -15.74 -7.79 10.58
CA ARG A 166 -15.77 -7.23 9.22
C ARG A 166 -16.65 -5.99 9.16
#